data_AF-A0A9Q3FIH9-F1
#
_entry.id   AF-A0A9Q3FIH9-F1
#
_cell.length_a   1.000
_cell.length_b   1.000
_cell.length_c   1.000
_cell.angle_alpha   90.00
_cell.angle_beta   90.00
_cell.angle_gamma   90.00
#
_symmetry.space_group_name_H-M   'P 1'
#
loop_
_entity.id
_entity.type
_entity.pdbx_description
1 polymer ?
#
loop_
_entity_poly.entity_id
_entity_poly.type
_entity_poly.pdbx_seq_one_letter_code
_entity_poly.pdbx_strand_id
1 'polypeptide(L)'
;MGQDHGKLGWHWWKSEAITKWANNSWRSEMKNSFERAIFNSEKDKPLPWFLKQKDRLSALHPDMSDSMINMKILRKCGGESEHSIKCRFVEPCSSEDYINSMEDIITRTRIGKTCTRTPIESKMVPKTSRAYKTLEKPVLKCHKCGSTSHLTNI
;
A
#
# COMPACT_ATOMS: atom_id res chain seq x y z
N MET A 1 29.55 -45.88 0.99
CA MET A 1 30.26 -44.72 0.44
C MET A 1 29.78 -43.48 1.19
N GLY A 2 30.60 -42.93 2.09
CA GLY A 2 30.27 -41.71 2.81
C GLY A 2 30.53 -40.52 1.90
N GLN A 3 29.51 -39.69 1.64
CA GLN A 3 29.71 -38.45 0.91
C GLN A 3 30.25 -37.40 1.89
N ASP A 4 31.47 -36.92 1.64
CA ASP A 4 32.07 -35.80 2.36
C ASP A 4 31.31 -34.50 2.05
N HIS A 5 30.24 -34.24 2.79
CA HIS A 5 29.44 -33.01 2.65
C HIS A 5 30.19 -31.73 3.09
N GLY A 6 31.40 -31.86 3.66
CA GLY A 6 32.20 -30.75 4.17
C GLY A 6 32.78 -29.80 3.11
N LYS A 7 32.73 -30.16 1.80
CA LYS A 7 33.27 -29.33 0.70
C LYS A 7 32.19 -28.61 -0.14
N LEU A 8 30.92 -28.71 0.25
CA LEU A 8 29.81 -28.17 -0.54
C LEU A 8 29.59 -26.70 -0.21
N GLY A 9 29.47 -25.85 -1.24
CA GLY A 9 29.29 -24.40 -1.08
C GLY A 9 27.92 -24.03 -0.49
N TRP A 10 27.79 -22.80 0.01
CA TRP A 10 26.56 -22.30 0.64
C TRP A 10 25.30 -22.47 -0.22
N HIS A 11 25.42 -22.27 -1.54
CA HIS A 11 24.31 -22.46 -2.47
C HIS A 11 23.75 -23.89 -2.43
N TRP A 12 24.63 -24.89 -2.35
CA TRP A 12 24.22 -26.29 -2.27
C TRP A 12 23.50 -26.57 -0.94
N TRP A 13 24.06 -26.12 0.18
CA TRP A 13 23.42 -26.28 1.50
C TRP A 13 22.07 -25.59 1.58
N LYS A 14 21.94 -24.40 1.00
CA LYS A 14 20.68 -23.69 0.91
C LYS A 14 19.65 -24.47 0.09
N SER A 15 20.06 -25.03 -1.07
CA SER A 15 19.20 -25.87 -1.90
C SER A 15 18.76 -27.15 -1.17
N GLU A 16 19.67 -27.81 -0.47
CA GLU A 16 19.39 -29.04 0.27
C GLU A 16 18.46 -28.78 1.46
N ALA A 17 18.67 -27.68 2.19
CA ALA A 17 17.80 -27.23 3.27
C ALA A 17 16.38 -26.92 2.77
N ILE A 18 16.27 -26.22 1.62
CA ILE A 18 14.99 -25.98 0.95
C ILE A 18 14.34 -27.30 0.55
N THR A 19 15.10 -28.23 -0.04
CA THR A 19 14.55 -29.51 -0.50
C THR A 19 14.04 -30.36 0.66
N LYS A 20 14.76 -30.40 1.78
CA LYS A 20 14.35 -31.17 2.97
C LYS A 20 13.22 -30.54 3.77
N TRP A 21 13.20 -29.21 3.91
CA TRP A 21 12.30 -28.54 4.86
C TRP A 21 11.23 -27.66 4.22
N ALA A 22 11.40 -27.20 2.97
CA ALA A 22 10.37 -26.46 2.24
C ALA A 22 9.40 -27.44 1.53
N ASN A 23 8.74 -28.28 2.33
CA ASN A 23 7.68 -29.16 1.84
C ASN A 23 6.51 -28.33 1.22
N ASN A 24 5.67 -28.98 0.42
CA ASN A 24 4.58 -28.31 -0.31
C ASN A 24 3.60 -27.56 0.62
N SER A 25 3.46 -28.01 1.88
CA SER A 25 2.63 -27.35 2.89
C SER A 25 3.23 -26.01 3.30
N TRP A 26 4.53 -25.97 3.63
CA TRP A 26 5.22 -24.73 3.98
C TRP A 26 5.21 -23.71 2.82
N ARG A 27 5.44 -24.17 1.58
CA ARG A 27 5.37 -23.30 0.39
C ARG A 27 3.98 -22.69 0.21
N SER A 28 2.95 -23.51 0.37
CA SER A 28 1.56 -23.05 0.35
C SER A 28 1.26 -22.05 1.46
N GLU A 29 1.75 -22.29 2.66
CA GLU A 29 1.57 -21.37 3.79
C GLU A 29 2.26 -20.03 3.56
N MET A 30 3.51 -20.03 3.08
CA MET A 30 4.23 -18.78 2.77
C MET A 30 3.55 -18.01 1.65
N LYS A 31 3.11 -18.70 0.60
CA LYS A 31 2.33 -18.09 -0.48
C LYS A 31 1.05 -17.45 0.05
N ASN A 32 0.24 -18.20 0.79
CA ASN A 32 -1.00 -17.70 1.39
C ASN A 32 -0.75 -16.55 2.38
N SER A 33 0.37 -16.59 3.10
CA SER A 33 0.78 -15.54 4.03
C SER A 33 1.15 -14.25 3.33
N PHE A 34 1.83 -14.32 2.18
CA PHE A 34 2.10 -13.17 1.32
C PHE A 34 0.82 -12.67 0.63
N GLU A 35 -0.03 -13.59 0.15
CA GLU A 35 -1.26 -13.23 -0.55
C GLU A 35 -2.21 -12.41 0.33
N ARG A 36 -2.35 -12.81 1.60
CA ARG A 36 -3.18 -12.13 2.61
C ARG A 36 -2.52 -10.89 3.23
N ALA A 37 -1.22 -10.68 3.02
CA ALA A 37 -0.51 -9.53 3.56
C ALA A 37 -0.83 -8.28 2.74
N ILE A 38 -1.91 -7.58 3.11
CA ILE A 38 -2.23 -6.24 2.61
C ILE A 38 -1.61 -5.22 3.57
N PHE A 39 -0.95 -4.22 3.02
CA PHE A 39 -0.32 -3.17 3.82
C PHE A 39 -1.38 -2.24 4.40
N ASN A 40 -1.30 -1.96 5.71
CA ASN A 40 -2.19 -1.01 6.38
C ASN A 40 -1.38 0.16 6.95
N SER A 41 -1.58 1.36 6.40
CA SER A 41 -0.83 2.58 6.79
C SER A 41 -1.01 3.01 8.27
N GLU A 42 -2.04 2.54 8.95
CA GLU A 42 -2.32 2.87 10.35
C GLU A 42 -1.70 1.87 11.32
N LYS A 43 -1.53 0.61 10.90
CA LYS A 43 -1.09 -0.49 11.76
C LYS A 43 0.34 -0.93 11.48
N ASP A 44 0.74 -0.90 10.22
CA ASP A 44 2.01 -1.43 9.76
C ASP A 44 3.06 -0.34 9.64
N LYS A 45 4.29 -0.66 10.06
CA LYS A 45 5.47 0.15 9.79
C LYS A 45 6.10 -0.29 8.47
N PRO A 46 6.40 0.62 7.52
CA PRO A 46 6.92 0.25 6.20
C PRO A 46 8.14 -0.66 6.21
N LEU A 47 9.23 -0.26 6.88
CA LEU A 47 10.48 -1.01 6.90
C LEU A 47 10.30 -2.49 7.32
N PRO A 48 9.81 -2.81 8.53
CA PRO A 48 9.69 -4.20 8.96
C PRO A 48 8.65 -4.98 8.15
N TRP A 49 7.59 -4.33 7.70
CA TRP A 49 6.57 -4.98 6.88
C TRP A 49 7.11 -5.36 5.49
N PHE A 50 7.84 -4.43 4.86
CA PHE A 50 8.43 -4.62 3.53
C PHE A 50 9.49 -5.71 3.55
N LEU A 51 10.43 -5.67 4.50
CA LEU A 51 11.48 -6.69 4.63
C LEU A 51 10.88 -8.09 4.84
N LYS A 52 9.84 -8.20 5.68
CA LYS A 52 9.13 -9.47 5.88
C LYS A 52 8.50 -10.01 4.60
N GLN A 53 7.97 -9.14 3.73
CA GLN A 53 7.43 -9.59 2.43
C GLN A 53 8.55 -9.93 1.44
N LYS A 54 9.66 -9.18 1.45
CA LYS A 54 10.86 -9.47 0.66
C LYS A 54 11.39 -10.87 1.00
N ASP A 55 11.57 -11.19 2.28
CA ASP A 55 12.03 -12.51 2.73
C ASP A 55 11.12 -13.64 2.26
N ARG A 56 9.80 -13.47 2.39
CA ARG A 56 8.81 -14.46 1.91
C ARG A 56 8.95 -14.71 0.41
N LEU A 57 9.05 -13.65 -0.39
CA LEU A 57 9.16 -13.76 -1.84
C LEU A 57 10.52 -14.32 -2.26
N SER A 58 11.62 -13.90 -1.65
CA SER A 58 12.96 -14.44 -1.92
C SER A 58 13.07 -15.91 -1.55
N ALA A 59 12.33 -16.37 -0.52
CA ALA A 59 12.29 -17.78 -0.16
C ALA A 59 11.42 -18.62 -1.11
N LEU A 60 10.34 -18.06 -1.64
CA LEU A 60 9.46 -18.74 -2.62
C LEU A 60 10.02 -18.73 -4.04
N HIS A 61 10.72 -17.65 -4.40
CA HIS A 61 11.20 -17.36 -5.75
C HIS A 61 12.65 -16.85 -5.70
N PRO A 62 13.63 -17.74 -5.48
CA PRO A 62 15.04 -17.34 -5.34
C PRO A 62 15.62 -16.69 -6.61
N ASP A 63 15.09 -17.04 -7.79
CA ASP A 63 15.58 -16.54 -9.08
C ASP A 63 14.89 -15.22 -9.52
N MET A 64 13.99 -14.68 -8.69
CA MET A 64 13.28 -13.44 -9.00
C MET A 64 14.16 -12.22 -8.76
N SER A 65 14.18 -11.28 -9.70
CA SER A 65 14.92 -10.04 -9.52
C SER A 65 14.37 -9.18 -8.38
N ASP A 66 15.25 -8.45 -7.70
CA ASP A 66 14.87 -7.55 -6.61
C ASP A 66 13.85 -6.49 -7.05
N SER A 67 13.96 -5.97 -8.28
CA SER A 67 12.97 -5.05 -8.85
C SER A 67 11.58 -5.69 -8.95
N MET A 68 11.51 -6.94 -9.44
CA MET A 68 10.24 -7.66 -9.54
C MET A 68 9.65 -7.99 -8.16
N ILE A 69 10.51 -8.32 -7.18
CA ILE A 69 10.10 -8.52 -5.79
C ILE A 69 9.51 -7.22 -5.23
N ASN A 70 10.21 -6.09 -5.36
CA ASN A 70 9.75 -4.79 -4.88
C ASN A 70 8.41 -4.40 -5.51
N MET A 71 8.27 -4.59 -6.83
CA MET A 71 7.01 -4.37 -7.56
C MET A 71 5.86 -5.24 -7.04
N LYS A 72 6.10 -6.51 -6.73
CA LYS A 72 5.08 -7.39 -6.15
C LYS A 72 4.67 -6.95 -4.76
N ILE A 73 5.61 -6.51 -3.93
CA ILE A 73 5.33 -5.99 -2.59
C ILE A 73 4.51 -4.70 -2.71
N LEU A 74 4.85 -3.82 -3.65
CA LEU A 74 4.14 -2.57 -3.86
C LEU A 74 2.66 -2.77 -4.22
N ARG A 75 2.34 -3.79 -5.02
CA ARG A 75 0.95 -4.16 -5.34
C ARG A 75 0.12 -4.54 -4.11
N LYS A 76 0.77 -4.89 -2.99
CA LYS A 76 0.10 -5.18 -1.71
C LYS A 76 -0.25 -3.92 -0.91
N CYS A 77 0.26 -2.75 -1.31
CA CYS A 77 -0.19 -1.46 -0.77
C CYS A 77 -1.56 -1.07 -1.33
N GLY A 78 -1.76 -1.26 -2.64
CA GLY A 78 -3.02 -1.02 -3.33
C GLY A 78 -3.48 0.45 -3.37
N GLY A 79 -4.44 0.71 -4.26
CA GLY A 79 -5.16 1.97 -4.36
C GLY A 79 -4.26 3.21 -4.51
N GLU A 80 -4.59 4.27 -3.78
CA GLU A 80 -3.85 5.54 -3.82
C GLU A 80 -2.43 5.41 -3.28
N SER A 81 -2.19 4.52 -2.32
CA SER A 81 -0.85 4.35 -1.74
C SER A 81 0.11 3.74 -2.76
N GLU A 82 -0.32 2.70 -3.48
CA GLU A 82 0.46 2.12 -4.58
C GLU A 82 0.78 3.16 -5.65
N HIS A 83 -0.24 3.90 -6.11
CA HIS A 83 -0.06 4.93 -7.13
C HIS A 83 0.91 6.03 -6.67
N SER A 84 0.73 6.53 -5.45
CA SER A 84 1.57 7.59 -4.87
C SER A 84 3.03 7.18 -4.72
N ILE A 85 3.30 5.91 -4.40
CA ILE A 85 4.66 5.38 -4.34
C ILE A 85 5.26 5.30 -5.74
N LYS A 86 4.52 4.76 -6.73
CA LYS A 86 5.02 4.63 -8.12
C LYS A 86 5.40 5.98 -8.71
N CYS A 87 4.62 7.03 -8.45
CA CYS A 87 4.88 8.37 -8.99
C CYS A 87 6.15 9.03 -8.46
N ARG A 88 6.78 8.52 -7.40
CA ARG A 88 8.02 9.08 -6.83
C ARG A 88 9.30 8.58 -7.52
N PHE A 89 9.18 7.60 -8.42
CA PHE A 89 10.32 6.86 -8.96
C PHE A 89 10.38 6.88 -10.49
N VAL A 90 11.60 6.80 -11.00
CA VAL A 90 11.90 6.40 -12.38
C VAL A 90 12.72 5.12 -12.28
N GLU A 91 12.26 4.03 -12.90
CA GLU A 91 12.94 2.73 -12.80
C GLU A 91 14.38 2.80 -13.36
N PRO A 92 15.35 2.05 -12.78
CA PRO A 92 15.23 1.12 -11.65
C PRO A 92 15.44 1.77 -10.27
N CYS A 93 14.68 1.31 -9.26
CA CYS A 93 14.80 1.77 -7.86
C CYS A 93 15.14 0.63 -6.89
N SER A 94 15.92 0.96 -5.85
CA SER A 94 16.33 0.02 -4.81
C SER A 94 15.21 -0.27 -3.81
N SER A 95 15.31 -1.37 -3.05
CA SER A 95 14.34 -1.65 -1.97
C SER A 95 14.29 -0.52 -0.93
N GLU A 96 15.42 0.15 -0.68
CA GLU A 96 15.51 1.29 0.24
C GLU A 96 14.68 2.48 -0.27
N ASP A 97 14.74 2.78 -1.56
CA ASP A 97 13.93 3.84 -2.17
C ASP A 97 12.44 3.59 -1.95
N TYR A 98 11.97 2.36 -2.19
CA TYR A 98 10.58 1.95 -1.95
C TYR A 98 10.17 2.14 -0.48
N ILE A 99 11.02 1.71 0.46
CA ILE A 99 10.75 1.84 1.90
C ILE A 99 10.68 3.32 2.29
N ASN A 100 11.66 4.12 1.89
CA ASN A 100 11.72 5.55 2.19
C ASN A 100 10.47 6.28 1.67
N SER A 101 10.01 5.94 0.46
CA SER A 101 8.78 6.53 -0.09
C SER A 101 7.51 6.06 0.63
N MET A 102 7.45 4.80 1.06
CA MET A 102 6.33 4.33 1.89
C MET A 102 6.30 5.08 3.22
N GLU A 103 7.45 5.29 3.86
CA GLU A 103 7.56 6.07 5.09
C GLU A 103 7.14 7.54 4.87
N ASP A 104 7.60 8.16 3.79
CA ASP A 104 7.24 9.52 3.42
C ASP A 104 5.72 9.70 3.24
N ILE A 105 5.05 8.79 2.54
CA ILE A 105 3.59 8.86 2.30
C ILE A 105 2.79 8.81 3.60
N ILE A 106 3.17 7.88 4.47
CA ILE A 106 2.43 7.64 5.72
C ILE A 106 2.65 8.79 6.70
N THR A 107 3.89 9.29 6.77
CA THR A 107 4.27 10.34 7.71
C THR A 107 3.83 11.72 7.23
N ARG A 108 4.02 12.05 5.95
CA ARG A 108 3.79 13.41 5.41
C ARG A 108 2.42 13.59 4.77
N THR A 109 1.92 12.59 4.04
CA THR A 109 0.73 12.79 3.18
C THR A 109 -0.57 12.25 3.80
N ARG A 110 -0.49 11.38 4.83
CA ARG A 110 -1.65 10.69 5.45
C ARG A 110 -2.57 9.95 4.46
N ILE A 111 -2.09 9.68 3.25
CA ILE A 111 -2.81 8.91 2.22
C ILE A 111 -2.93 7.46 2.71
N GLY A 112 -4.13 6.88 2.58
CA GLY A 112 -4.43 5.52 3.02
C GLY A 112 -4.82 5.36 4.50
N LYS A 113 -4.98 6.47 5.25
CA LYS A 113 -5.64 6.44 6.56
C LYS A 113 -7.15 6.38 6.35
N THR A 114 -7.80 5.41 6.99
CA THR A 114 -9.26 5.45 7.14
C THR A 114 -9.55 6.61 8.07
N CYS A 115 -10.17 7.68 7.55
CA CYS A 115 -10.78 8.66 8.42
C CYS A 115 -11.90 7.95 9.19
N THR A 116 -11.59 7.39 10.36
CA THR A 116 -12.61 7.09 11.35
C THR A 116 -13.20 8.44 11.73
N ARG A 117 -14.34 8.79 11.11
CA ARG A 117 -15.22 9.80 11.69
C ARG A 117 -15.52 9.27 13.09
N THR A 118 -14.92 9.86 14.12
CA THR A 118 -15.45 9.68 15.45
C THR A 118 -16.94 10.02 15.35
N PRO A 119 -17.85 9.18 15.86
CA PRO A 119 -19.21 9.63 16.06
C PRO A 119 -19.09 10.87 16.95
N ILE A 120 -19.44 12.02 16.39
CA ILE A 120 -19.65 13.21 17.21
C ILE A 120 -20.71 12.77 18.20
N GLU A 121 -20.34 12.61 19.48
CA GLU A 121 -21.31 12.41 20.55
C GLU A 121 -22.27 13.59 20.48
N SER A 122 -23.46 13.35 19.93
CA SER A 122 -24.50 14.34 19.90
C SER A 122 -24.98 14.46 21.33
N LYS A 123 -24.43 15.43 22.08
CA LYS A 123 -25.08 15.86 23.30
C LYS A 123 -26.42 16.44 22.86
N MET A 124 -27.51 15.71 23.12
CA MET A 124 -28.86 16.14 22.82
C MET A 124 -29.15 17.40 23.63
N VAL A 125 -29.04 18.56 22.98
CA VAL A 125 -29.57 19.83 23.50
C VAL A 125 -30.99 19.98 22.97
N PRO A 126 -32.00 20.33 23.81
CA PRO A 126 -33.39 20.35 23.40
C PRO A 126 -33.66 21.32 22.24
N LYS A 127 -34.51 20.87 21.30
CA LYS A 127 -34.95 21.63 20.12
C LYS A 127 -35.64 22.94 20.53
N THR A 128 -34.97 24.07 20.29
CA THR A 128 -35.65 25.32 19.96
C THR A 128 -35.50 25.56 18.47
N SER A 129 -36.62 25.56 17.75
CA SER A 129 -36.69 25.79 16.31
C SER A 129 -36.11 27.17 15.95
N ARG A 130 -34.91 27.18 15.38
CA ARG A 130 -34.43 28.32 14.59
C ARG A 130 -34.34 27.88 13.13
N ALA A 131 -35.11 28.58 12.29
CA ALA A 131 -35.18 28.37 10.86
C ALA A 131 -33.77 28.35 10.23
N TYR A 132 -33.49 27.32 9.45
CA TYR A 132 -32.27 27.25 8.64
C TYR A 132 -32.41 28.23 7.48
N LYS A 133 -31.51 29.22 7.40
CA LYS A 133 -31.36 30.03 6.18
C LYS A 133 -30.68 29.17 5.11
N THR A 134 -31.41 28.86 4.04
CA THR A 134 -30.85 28.29 2.80
C THR A 134 -29.83 29.29 2.24
N LEU A 135 -28.58 28.90 2.10
CA LEU A 135 -27.58 29.65 1.34
C LEU A 135 -27.94 29.52 -0.14
N GLU A 136 -28.58 30.55 -0.70
CA GLU A 136 -28.83 30.65 -2.13
C GLU A 136 -27.50 30.74 -2.88
N LYS A 137 -27.26 29.81 -3.81
CA LYS A 137 -26.10 29.89 -4.71
C LYS A 137 -26.28 31.12 -5.63
N PRO A 138 -25.26 31.98 -5.78
CA PRO A 138 -25.40 33.15 -6.64
C PRO A 138 -25.56 32.73 -8.11
N VAL A 139 -26.62 33.24 -8.74
CA VAL A 139 -26.89 33.04 -10.16
C VAL A 139 -25.87 33.84 -10.97
N LEU A 140 -24.92 33.16 -11.63
CA LEU A 140 -24.01 33.82 -12.56
C LEU A 140 -24.80 34.42 -13.72
N LYS A 141 -24.40 35.62 -14.15
CA LYS A 141 -24.94 36.33 -15.33
C LYS A 141 -23.80 36.60 -16.29
N CYS A 142 -24.07 36.52 -17.59
CA CYS A 142 -23.07 36.84 -18.60
C CYS A 142 -22.67 38.32 -18.53
N HIS A 143 -21.36 38.60 -18.45
CA HIS A 143 -20.84 39.95 -18.34
C HIS A 143 -21.12 40.83 -19.58
N LYS A 144 -21.44 40.22 -20.73
CA LYS A 144 -21.64 40.94 -21.99
C LYS A 144 -23.09 41.34 -22.26
N CYS A 145 -24.06 40.54 -21.82
CA CYS A 145 -25.48 40.80 -22.08
C CYS A 145 -26.39 40.65 -20.85
N GLY A 146 -25.84 40.34 -19.69
CA GLY A 146 -26.58 40.25 -18.42
C GLY A 146 -27.58 39.09 -18.31
N SER A 147 -27.77 38.29 -19.37
CA SER A 147 -28.72 37.18 -19.38
C SER A 147 -28.10 35.90 -18.82
N THR A 148 -28.98 35.03 -18.31
CA THR A 148 -28.63 33.71 -17.75
C THR A 148 -28.88 32.56 -18.74
N SER A 149 -29.51 32.84 -19.89
CA SER A 149 -30.08 31.81 -20.78
C SER A 149 -29.05 30.99 -21.55
N HIS A 150 -27.81 31.46 -21.68
CA HIS A 150 -26.75 30.83 -22.45
C HIS A 150 -25.57 30.39 -21.57
N LEU A 151 -25.71 30.46 -20.25
CA LEU A 151 -24.78 29.85 -19.30
C LEU A 151 -25.06 28.33 -19.16
N THR A 152 -25.48 27.68 -20.23
CA THR A 152 -25.70 26.24 -20.29
C THR A 152 -24.37 25.50 -20.23
N ASN A 153 -24.12 24.87 -19.07
CA ASN A 153 -23.23 23.75 -18.73
C ASN A 153 -22.01 23.45 -19.63
N ILE A 154 -20.83 23.48 -18.98
CA ILE A 154 -19.81 22.43 -19.12
C ILE A 154 -19.44 21.97 -17.71
#